data_AF-A0A139XBT2-F1
#
_entry.id   AF-A0A139XBT2-F1
#
_cell.length_a   1.000
_cell.length_b   1.000
_cell.length_c   1.000
_cell.angle_alpha   90.00
_cell.angle_beta   90.00
_cell.angle_gamma   90.00
#
_symmetry.space_group_name_H-M   'P 1'
#
loop_
_entity.id
_entity.type
_entity.pdbx_description
1 polymer ?
#
loop_
_entity_poly.entity_id
_entity_poly.type
_entity_poly.pdbx_seq_one_letter_code
_entity_poly.pdbx_strand_id
1 'polypeptide(L)'
;MQLPCSCRQSDRFEWVVEADIRPTTLNLTSQEGKQVYFLHFWALDGTNLSAAARVRTDSSGSILAGIAAEQPDRSRGGNSTFVIVPLSCRHWKLHLRRVGTRETTAELYLDDVEAARLLWNPTTTYEPRQVRVGIGRSFSQVKATLNTDNVLVSEKTF
;
A
#
# COMPACT_ATOMS: atom_id res chain seq x y z
N MET A 1 28.64 -16.83 -36.28
CA MET A 1 28.54 -15.60 -35.47
C MET A 1 27.46 -15.85 -34.44
N GLN A 2 27.82 -15.98 -33.17
CA GLN A 2 26.94 -16.49 -32.11
C GLN A 2 26.62 -15.32 -31.18
N LEU A 3 25.35 -14.89 -31.15
CA LEU A 3 24.91 -13.82 -30.26
C LEU A 3 25.03 -14.30 -28.81
N PRO A 4 25.61 -13.51 -27.89
CA PRO A 4 25.62 -13.87 -26.49
C PRO A 4 24.18 -13.84 -25.97
N CYS A 5 23.70 -14.95 -25.44
CA CYS A 5 22.50 -14.97 -24.62
C CYS A 5 22.78 -14.18 -23.35
N SER A 6 22.46 -12.89 -23.33
CA SER A 6 22.39 -12.16 -22.06
C SER A 6 21.21 -12.73 -21.28
N CYS A 7 21.52 -13.53 -20.27
CA CYS A 7 20.62 -13.71 -19.15
C CYS A 7 20.41 -12.31 -18.56
N ARG A 8 19.30 -11.64 -18.92
CA ARG A 8 18.86 -10.45 -18.19
C ARG A 8 18.75 -10.88 -16.73
N GLN A 9 19.60 -10.34 -15.87
CA GLN A 9 19.23 -10.22 -14.46
C GLN A 9 17.93 -9.44 -14.46
N SER A 10 16.85 -10.09 -14.03
CA SER A 10 15.59 -9.40 -13.78
C SER A 10 15.79 -8.61 -12.51
N ASP A 11 16.27 -7.37 -12.62
CA ASP A 11 16.52 -6.45 -11.51
C ASP A 11 15.38 -6.57 -10.48
N ARG A 12 15.70 -7.05 -9.27
CA ARG A 12 14.69 -7.24 -8.23
C ARG A 12 14.77 -6.04 -7.30
N PHE A 13 13.63 -5.42 -7.05
CA PHE A 13 13.52 -4.30 -6.13
C PHE A 13 12.54 -4.65 -5.01
N GLU A 14 12.89 -4.24 -3.81
CA GLU A 14 12.11 -4.39 -2.59
C GLU A 14 12.08 -3.06 -1.86
N TRP A 15 10.88 -2.54 -1.62
CA TRP A 15 10.65 -1.39 -0.76
C TRP A 15 9.76 -1.81 0.40
N VAL A 16 10.12 -1.41 1.62
CA VAL A 16 9.34 -1.66 2.83
C VAL A 16 9.15 -0.35 3.57
N VAL A 17 7.92 -0.07 3.96
CA VAL A 17 7.59 0.96 4.94
C VAL A 17 6.79 0.33 6.06
N GLU A 18 7.17 0.63 7.30
CA GLU A 18 6.48 0.16 8.50
C GLU A 18 6.43 1.24 9.57
N ALA A 19 5.40 1.18 10.42
CA ALA A 19 5.18 2.10 11.52
C ALA A 19 4.17 1.52 12.52
N ASP A 20 4.27 1.92 13.78
CA ASP A 20 3.21 1.70 14.75
C ASP A 20 2.14 2.78 14.56
N ILE A 21 0.92 2.37 14.21
CA ILE A 21 -0.17 3.28 13.87
C ILE A 21 -1.34 3.07 14.82
N ARG A 22 -1.75 4.18 15.45
CA ARG A 22 -2.91 4.24 16.35
C ARG A 22 -3.87 5.33 15.88
N PRO A 23 -5.00 4.97 15.24
CA PRO A 23 -6.05 5.92 14.98
C PRO A 23 -6.62 6.44 16.31
N THR A 24 -6.62 7.75 16.54
CA THR A 24 -7.32 8.39 17.66
C THR A 24 -8.71 8.89 17.26
N THR A 25 -8.94 9.02 15.95
CA THR A 25 -10.26 9.17 15.34
C THR A 25 -10.25 8.43 14.01
N LEU A 26 -11.30 7.66 13.72
CA LEU A 26 -11.50 7.01 12.43
C LEU A 26 -13.00 6.97 12.10
N ASN A 27 -13.51 8.08 11.58
CA ASN A 27 -14.87 8.17 11.06
C ASN A 27 -14.84 7.98 9.54
N LEU A 28 -15.11 6.75 9.14
CA LEU A 28 -15.41 6.35 7.77
C LEU A 28 -16.93 6.20 7.69
N THR A 29 -17.63 7.07 6.95
CA THR A 29 -19.07 6.90 6.78
C THR A 29 -19.36 5.57 6.09
N SER A 30 -20.49 4.93 6.40
CA SER A 30 -20.92 3.64 5.81
C SER A 30 -21.28 3.72 4.32
N GLN A 31 -21.02 4.86 3.66
CA GLN A 31 -21.11 4.99 2.22
C GLN A 31 -19.94 4.27 1.55
N GLU A 32 -20.24 3.52 0.50
CA GLU A 32 -19.25 2.73 -0.22
C GLU A 32 -18.12 3.60 -0.81
N GLY A 33 -16.91 3.04 -0.86
CA GLY A 33 -15.73 3.70 -1.44
C GLY A 33 -15.00 4.70 -0.53
N LYS A 34 -15.53 5.02 0.66
CA LYS A 34 -14.85 5.84 1.68
C LYS A 34 -13.71 5.04 2.32
N GLN A 35 -12.52 5.62 2.35
CA GLN A 35 -11.30 4.97 2.83
C GLN A 35 -10.30 6.00 3.36
N VAL A 36 -9.34 5.55 4.16
CA VAL A 36 -8.16 6.32 4.57
C VAL A 36 -6.93 5.49 4.28
N TYR A 37 -5.85 6.13 3.85
CA TYR A 37 -4.57 5.48 3.59
C TYR A 37 -3.58 5.88 4.69
N PHE A 38 -2.77 4.92 5.14
CA PHE A 38 -1.88 5.06 6.30
C PHE A 38 -0.40 4.99 5.92
N LEU A 39 -0.03 4.03 5.05
CA LEU A 39 1.32 3.85 4.50
C LEU A 39 1.23 3.94 2.99
N HIS A 40 2.14 4.66 2.35
CA HIS A 40 2.07 4.92 0.90
C HIS A 40 3.42 4.81 0.22
N PHE A 41 3.36 4.27 -0.99
CA PHE A 41 4.36 4.34 -2.04
C PHE A 41 3.79 5.15 -3.21
N TRP A 42 4.36 6.32 -3.49
CA TRP A 42 3.94 7.22 -4.57
C TRP A 42 4.97 7.26 -5.70
N ALA A 43 4.47 7.43 -6.93
CA ALA A 43 5.30 7.63 -8.11
C ALA A 43 6.02 9.01 -8.09
N LEU A 44 6.98 9.20 -9.00
CA LEU A 44 7.83 10.41 -9.08
C LEU A 44 7.04 11.73 -9.15
N ASP A 45 5.87 11.73 -9.80
CA ASP A 45 5.01 12.91 -9.94
C ASP A 45 4.19 13.26 -8.68
N GLY A 46 4.17 12.39 -7.66
CA GLY A 46 3.37 12.58 -6.44
C GLY A 46 1.85 12.55 -6.64
N THR A 47 1.37 12.28 -7.86
CA THR A 47 -0.06 12.23 -8.23
C THR A 47 -0.59 10.81 -8.33
N ASN A 48 0.25 9.86 -8.78
CA ASN A 48 -0.15 8.47 -9.00
C ASN A 48 0.30 7.54 -7.86
N LEU A 49 -0.60 6.63 -7.46
CA LEU A 49 -0.38 5.73 -6.33
C LEU A 49 0.20 4.37 -6.75
N SER A 50 1.45 4.09 -6.38
CA SER A 50 2.07 2.78 -6.60
C SER A 50 1.38 1.70 -5.76
N ALA A 51 1.35 1.91 -4.44
CA ALA A 51 0.62 1.08 -3.49
C ALA A 51 0.38 1.86 -2.18
N ALA A 52 -0.73 1.62 -1.50
CA ALA A 52 -0.92 2.08 -0.13
C ALA A 52 -1.66 1.06 0.73
N ALA A 53 -1.25 0.98 1.99
CA ALA A 53 -2.03 0.37 3.05
C ALA A 53 -3.20 1.30 3.38
N ARG A 54 -4.42 0.75 3.35
CA ARG A 54 -5.67 1.46 3.58
C ARG A 54 -6.52 0.80 4.65
N VAL A 55 -7.44 1.59 5.16
CA VAL A 55 -8.66 1.15 5.86
C VAL A 55 -9.87 1.63 5.08
N ARG A 56 -10.90 0.79 4.98
CA ARG A 56 -12.21 1.14 4.39
C ARG A 56 -13.34 0.53 5.21
N THR A 57 -14.53 1.08 5.11
CA THR A 57 -15.73 0.40 5.60
C THR A 57 -16.26 -0.58 4.54
N ASP A 58 -16.88 -1.68 4.96
CA ASP A 58 -17.70 -2.52 4.11
C ASP A 58 -19.21 -2.24 4.27
N SER A 59 -20.06 -3.01 3.60
CA SER A 59 -21.52 -2.87 3.68
C SER A 59 -22.13 -3.25 5.04
N SER A 60 -21.37 -3.96 5.90
CA SER A 60 -21.79 -4.29 7.27
C SER A 60 -21.45 -3.21 8.30
N GLY A 61 -20.65 -2.21 7.90
CA GLY A 61 -20.08 -1.22 8.82
C GLY A 61 -18.74 -1.63 9.43
N SER A 62 -18.20 -2.80 9.05
CA SER A 62 -16.90 -3.28 9.54
C SER A 62 -15.75 -2.51 8.89
N ILE A 63 -14.72 -2.17 9.66
CA ILE A 63 -13.51 -1.53 9.14
C ILE A 63 -12.52 -2.61 8.72
N LEU A 64 -12.23 -2.65 7.42
CA LEU A 64 -11.31 -3.58 6.78
C LEU A 64 -10.00 -2.88 6.42
N ALA A 65 -8.89 -3.43 6.89
CA ALA A 65 -7.56 -3.12 6.40
C ALA A 65 -7.28 -3.83 5.07
N GLY A 66 -6.38 -3.25 4.27
CA GLY A 66 -5.94 -3.84 3.02
C GLY A 66 -5.07 -2.93 2.17
N ILE A 67 -4.95 -3.25 0.89
CA ILE A 67 -4.12 -2.55 -0.08
C ILE A 67 -5.01 -1.86 -1.11
N ALA A 68 -4.57 -0.71 -1.60
CA ALA A 68 -4.94 -0.21 -2.93
C ALA A 68 -3.69 0.05 -3.77
N ALA A 69 -3.80 -0.15 -5.08
CA ALA A 69 -2.81 0.24 -6.08
C ALA A 69 -3.54 0.85 -7.29
N GLU A 70 -2.88 1.77 -7.99
CA GLU A 70 -3.38 2.29 -9.26
C GLU A 70 -2.90 1.40 -10.41
N GLN A 71 -3.84 0.86 -11.18
CA GLN A 71 -3.53 0.08 -12.37
C GLN A 71 -3.19 1.00 -13.57
N PRO A 72 -2.55 0.50 -14.64
CA PRO A 72 -2.19 1.33 -15.80
C PRO A 72 -3.37 2.00 -16.51
N ASP A 73 -4.58 1.45 -16.38
CA ASP A 73 -5.84 2.03 -16.89
C ASP A 73 -6.46 3.08 -15.93
N ARG A 74 -5.76 3.42 -14.84
CA ARG A 74 -6.22 4.22 -13.69
C ARG A 74 -7.40 3.64 -12.91
N SER A 75 -7.77 2.38 -13.17
CA SER A 75 -8.64 1.66 -12.26
C SER A 75 -7.93 1.42 -10.92
N ARG A 76 -8.69 1.42 -9.83
CA ARG A 76 -8.12 1.13 -8.51
C ARG A 76 -8.27 -0.34 -8.19
N GLY A 77 -7.20 -1.10 -8.45
CA GLY A 77 -7.03 -2.41 -7.85
C GLY A 77 -6.91 -2.28 -6.34
N GLY A 78 -7.37 -3.28 -5.60
CA GLY A 78 -7.19 -3.30 -4.16
C GLY A 78 -7.95 -4.41 -3.46
N ASN A 79 -7.28 -5.05 -2.51
CA ASN A 79 -7.81 -6.13 -1.70
C ASN A 79 -7.97 -5.64 -0.26
N SER A 80 -9.05 -5.98 0.43
CA SER A 80 -9.25 -5.58 1.85
C SER A 80 -10.08 -6.64 2.55
N THR A 81 -9.40 -7.42 3.38
CA THR A 81 -9.86 -8.71 3.90
C THR A 81 -9.74 -8.82 5.42
N PHE A 82 -8.94 -7.97 6.07
CA PHE A 82 -8.64 -8.09 7.49
C PHE A 82 -9.45 -7.10 8.31
N VAL A 83 -10.36 -7.59 9.15
CA VAL A 83 -11.15 -6.75 10.07
C VAL A 83 -10.22 -6.17 11.14
N ILE A 84 -10.23 -4.85 11.31
CA ILE A 84 -9.51 -4.17 12.40
C ILE A 84 -10.47 -3.61 13.45
N VAL A 85 -10.03 -3.67 14.71
CA VAL A 85 -10.71 -2.97 15.80
C VAL A 85 -10.34 -1.48 15.70
N PRO A 86 -11.32 -0.55 15.69
CA PRO A 86 -11.01 0.87 15.73
C PRO A 86 -10.18 1.22 16.98
N LEU A 87 -9.33 2.23 16.86
CA LEU A 87 -8.51 2.80 17.95
C LEU A 87 -7.40 1.91 18.53
N SER A 88 -7.28 0.64 18.12
CA SER A 88 -6.12 -0.19 18.52
C SER A 88 -4.83 0.33 17.87
N CYS A 89 -3.75 0.40 18.65
CA CYS A 89 -2.40 0.52 18.11
C CYS A 89 -2.03 -0.82 17.47
N ARG A 90 -1.50 -0.81 16.25
CA ARG A 90 -0.97 -2.00 15.56
C ARG A 90 0.32 -1.66 14.84
N HIS A 91 1.17 -2.66 14.64
CA HIS A 91 2.33 -2.55 13.77
C HIS A 91 1.88 -2.75 12.31
N TRP A 92 1.99 -1.72 11.48
CA TRP A 92 1.65 -1.79 10.06
C TRP A 92 2.92 -1.90 9.23
N LYS A 93 2.97 -2.86 8.31
CA LYS A 93 4.10 -3.06 7.39
C LYS A 93 3.59 -3.27 5.98
N LEU A 94 3.95 -2.37 5.06
CA LEU A 94 3.66 -2.48 3.62
C LEU A 94 4.94 -2.83 2.87
N HIS A 95 4.97 -4.02 2.28
CA HIS A 95 6.05 -4.54 1.44
C HIS A 95 5.63 -4.40 -0.02
N LEU A 96 6.43 -3.72 -0.83
CA LEU A 96 6.28 -3.65 -2.28
C LEU A 96 7.49 -4.33 -2.94
N ARG A 97 7.27 -5.44 -3.64
CA ARG A 97 8.30 -6.15 -4.42
C ARG A 97 8.06 -5.98 -5.90
N ARG A 98 9.13 -5.89 -6.69
CA ARG A 98 9.09 -5.81 -8.15
C ARG A 98 10.17 -6.66 -8.78
N VAL A 99 9.84 -7.37 -9.86
CA VAL A 99 10.78 -8.17 -10.66
C VAL A 99 10.84 -7.61 -12.08
N GLY A 100 11.98 -7.00 -12.42
CA GLY A 100 12.19 -6.28 -13.67
C GLY A 100 11.16 -5.16 -13.88
N THR A 101 10.57 -5.09 -15.08
CA THR A 101 9.49 -4.14 -15.41
C THR A 101 8.10 -4.74 -15.39
N ARG A 102 7.96 -6.04 -15.06
CA ARG A 102 6.75 -6.82 -15.36
C ARG A 102 5.92 -7.12 -14.13
N GLU A 103 6.50 -7.69 -13.10
CA GLU A 103 5.73 -8.22 -11.96
C GLU A 103 5.89 -7.30 -10.77
N THR A 104 4.77 -6.90 -10.15
CA THR A 104 4.76 -6.13 -8.91
C THR A 104 3.78 -6.77 -7.92
N THR A 105 4.23 -6.95 -6.69
CA THR A 105 3.47 -7.54 -5.59
C THR A 105 3.47 -6.57 -4.41
N ALA A 106 2.29 -6.24 -3.90
CA ALA A 106 2.14 -5.55 -2.62
C ALA A 106 1.61 -6.53 -1.56
N GLU A 107 2.21 -6.50 -0.38
CA GLU A 107 1.84 -7.32 0.78
C GLU A 107 1.70 -6.39 1.99
N LEU A 108 0.57 -6.49 2.69
CA LEU A 108 0.30 -5.77 3.92
C LEU A 108 0.33 -6.76 5.07
N TYR A 109 1.16 -6.47 6.07
CA TYR A 109 1.19 -7.18 7.35
C TYR A 109 0.67 -6.26 8.45
N LEU A 110 -0.11 -6.84 9.37
CA LEU A 110 -0.56 -6.23 10.61
C LEU A 110 -0.11 -7.11 11.76
N ASP A 111 0.72 -6.58 12.65
CA ASP A 111 1.28 -7.32 13.79
C ASP A 111 1.94 -8.64 13.31
N ASP A 112 2.74 -8.51 12.24
CA ASP A 112 3.41 -9.56 11.46
C ASP A 112 2.51 -10.62 10.77
N VAL A 113 1.19 -10.50 10.84
CA VAL A 113 0.23 -11.36 10.12
C VAL A 113 -0.11 -10.76 8.74
N GLU A 114 -0.01 -11.56 7.67
CA GLU A 114 -0.42 -11.12 6.32
C GLU A 114 -1.93 -10.81 6.29
N ALA A 115 -2.25 -9.53 6.15
CA ALA A 115 -3.62 -9.01 6.16
C ALA A 115 -4.22 -8.88 4.76
N ALA A 116 -3.38 -8.61 3.75
CA ALA A 116 -3.76 -8.60 2.34
C ALA A 116 -2.53 -8.77 1.42
N ARG A 117 -2.73 -9.38 0.25
CA ARG A 117 -1.80 -9.41 -0.88
C ARG A 117 -2.49 -8.94 -2.15
N LEU A 118 -1.73 -8.30 -3.05
CA LEU A 118 -2.14 -7.87 -4.38
C LEU A 118 -0.99 -8.09 -5.38
N LEU A 119 -1.28 -8.66 -6.55
CA LEU A 119 -0.32 -9.00 -7.61
C LEU A 119 -0.80 -8.42 -8.95
N TRP A 120 0.08 -7.81 -9.74
CA TRP A 120 -0.26 -7.29 -11.08
C TRP A 120 0.94 -7.27 -12.04
N ASN A 121 0.65 -7.28 -13.35
CA ASN A 121 1.63 -7.40 -14.44
C ASN A 121 1.03 -6.94 -15.78
N PRO A 122 1.65 -6.05 -16.59
CA PRO A 122 2.76 -5.11 -16.36
C PRO A 122 2.22 -3.63 -16.34
N THR A 123 2.94 -2.51 -16.52
CA THR A 123 4.37 -2.19 -16.80
C THR A 123 4.71 -0.79 -16.23
N THR A 124 5.95 -0.58 -15.75
CA THR A 124 6.67 0.73 -15.58
C THR A 124 6.07 1.94 -14.84
N THR A 125 4.76 2.20 -14.80
CA THR A 125 4.28 3.58 -14.57
C THR A 125 4.56 4.14 -13.17
N TYR A 126 4.47 3.31 -12.13
CA TYR A 126 4.46 3.75 -10.73
C TYR A 126 5.54 3.06 -9.90
N GLU A 127 6.79 3.28 -10.27
CA GLU A 127 7.92 2.97 -9.40
C GLU A 127 7.88 3.90 -8.17
N PRO A 128 7.99 3.38 -6.94
CA PRO A 128 7.99 4.21 -5.76
C PRO A 128 9.21 5.12 -5.75
N ARG A 129 8.96 6.42 -5.60
CA ARG A 129 9.99 7.45 -5.46
C ARG A 129 9.77 8.35 -4.23
N GLN A 130 8.60 8.22 -3.60
CA GLN A 130 8.26 8.90 -2.36
C GLN A 130 7.49 7.95 -1.44
N VAL A 131 7.81 8.00 -0.15
CA VAL A 131 7.08 7.29 0.90
C VAL A 131 6.32 8.31 1.75
N ARG A 132 5.07 8.00 2.12
CA ARG A 132 4.29 8.80 3.08
C ARG A 132 3.68 7.91 4.15
N VAL A 133 3.98 8.25 5.40
CA VAL A 133 3.32 7.71 6.60
C VAL A 133 2.34 8.75 7.13
N GLY A 134 1.18 8.32 7.61
CA GLY A 134 0.07 9.20 7.99
C GLY A 134 -0.95 9.37 6.85
N ILE A 135 -1.85 10.36 6.95
CA ILE A 135 -2.98 10.50 6.02
C ILE A 135 -2.52 11.14 4.71
N GLY A 136 -2.36 10.35 3.65
CA GLY A 136 -1.86 10.84 2.37
C GLY A 136 -2.91 11.31 1.36
N ARG A 137 -4.19 10.98 1.57
CA ARG A 137 -5.30 11.41 0.71
C ARG A 137 -6.60 11.56 1.51
N SER A 138 -7.27 12.69 1.34
CA SER A 138 -8.56 12.99 1.96
C SER A 138 -9.74 12.57 1.08
N PHE A 139 -10.84 12.19 1.72
CA PHE A 139 -12.13 11.92 1.06
C PHE A 139 -13.21 12.77 1.72
N SER A 140 -14.24 13.17 0.97
CA SER A 140 -15.35 13.95 1.52
C SER A 140 -16.05 13.18 2.64
N GLN A 141 -16.38 13.88 3.74
CA GLN A 141 -17.04 13.35 4.93
C GLN A 141 -16.25 12.28 5.72
N VAL A 142 -14.99 12.00 5.35
CA VAL A 142 -14.08 11.16 6.14
C VAL A 142 -13.33 12.03 7.13
N LYS A 143 -13.22 11.58 8.40
CA LYS A 143 -12.34 12.17 9.40
C LYS A 143 -11.42 11.10 9.96
N ALA A 144 -10.12 11.35 9.95
CA ALA A 144 -9.16 10.51 10.63
C ALA A 144 -8.12 11.36 11.36
N THR A 145 -7.62 10.83 12.47
CA THR A 145 -6.50 11.36 13.23
C THR A 145 -5.68 10.16 13.65
N LEU A 146 -4.38 10.18 13.36
CA LEU A 146 -3.47 9.06 13.56
C LEU A 146 -2.30 9.54 14.40
N ASN A 147 -1.95 8.77 15.43
CA ASN A 147 -0.61 8.81 16.00
C ASN A 147 0.23 7.76 15.26
N THR A 148 1.43 8.13 14.86
CA THR A 148 2.37 7.28 14.14
C THR A 148 3.72 7.32 14.85
N ASP A 149 4.29 6.16 15.16
CA ASP A 149 5.56 6.02 15.86
C ASP A 149 6.43 4.93 15.21
N ASN A 150 7.70 4.83 15.59
CA ASN A 150 8.64 3.80 15.13
C ASN A 150 8.67 3.61 13.61
N VAL A 151 8.68 4.72 12.86
CA VAL A 151 8.68 4.70 11.39
C VAL A 151 10.01 4.16 10.86
N LEU A 152 9.96 3.05 10.11
CA LEU A 152 11.09 2.53 9.35
C LEU A 152 10.74 2.51 7.86
N VAL A 153 11.71 2.92 7.03
CA VAL A 153 11.67 2.84 5.57
C VAL A 153 12.95 2.18 5.10
N SER A 154 12.84 1.22 4.18
CA SER A 154 14.01 0.56 3.57
C SER A 154 13.77 0.22 2.10
N GLU A 155 14.88 0.15 1.37
CA GLU A 155 14.95 -0.21 -0.05
C GLU A 155 16.10 -1.21 -0.25
N LYS A 156 15.90 -2.19 -1.13
CA LYS A 156 16.91 -3.20 -1.51
C LYS A 156 16.80 -3.50 -3.01
N THR A 157 17.97 -3.73 -3.62
CA THR A 157 18.09 -4.18 -5.00
C THR A 157 18.91 -5.47 -5.04
N PHE A 158 18.53 -6.43 -5.89
CA PHE A 158 19.20 -7.74 -6.08
C PHE A 158 19.40 -8.05 -7.57
#